data_AF-A0A672PGR7-F1
#
_entry.id   AF-A0A672PGR7-F1
#
_cell.length_a   1.000
_cell.length_b   1.000
_cell.length_c   1.000
_cell.angle_alpha   90.00
_cell.angle_beta   90.00
_cell.angle_gamma   90.00
#
_symmetry.space_group_name_H-M   'P 1'
#
loop_
_entity.id
_entity.type
_entity.pdbx_description
1 polymer ?
#
loop_
_entity_poly.entity_id
_entity_poly.type
_entity_poly.pdbx_seq_one_letter_code
_entity_poly.pdbx_strand_id
1 'polypeptide(L)'
;SHFVKKKNVSKSNCEIKIVNRIVKYLNDDLLSPILFVMENEVDAFWCFVSFMDEMHENFEEQMQGMKTQLIQLSTLLRLLDLAFWNYLEAQDSGYLYFCFRWLLIRFKRELHFQDVLRLWEVCNN
;
A
#
# COMPACT_ATOMS: atom_id res chain seq x y z
N SER A 1 -24.86 7.97 0.23
CA SER A 1 -24.72 7.64 -1.20
C SER A 1 -25.24 6.22 -1.45
N HIS A 2 -26.23 6.09 -2.34
CA HIS A 2 -27.04 4.88 -2.58
C HIS A 2 -26.37 3.78 -3.45
N PHE A 3 -25.05 3.82 -3.67
CA PHE A 3 -24.39 2.99 -4.69
C PHE A 3 -23.86 1.63 -4.24
N VAL A 4 -23.79 1.35 -2.93
CA VAL A 4 -23.24 0.07 -2.40
C VAL A 4 -24.17 -1.14 -2.62
N LYS A 5 -25.39 -0.97 -3.17
CA LYS A 5 -26.42 -2.02 -3.18
C LYS A 5 -26.64 -2.79 -4.48
N LYS A 6 -25.90 -2.57 -5.57
CA LYS A 6 -26.10 -3.38 -6.79
C LYS A 6 -24.81 -3.69 -7.54
N LYS A 7 -24.16 -4.78 -7.15
CA LYS A 7 -23.78 -5.88 -8.05
C LYS A 7 -23.26 -7.04 -7.19
N ASN A 8 -23.99 -8.16 -7.24
CA ASN A 8 -23.57 -9.45 -6.71
C ASN A 8 -22.22 -9.82 -7.33
N VAL A 9 -21.14 -9.69 -6.55
CA VAL A 9 -19.97 -10.54 -6.70
C VAL A 9 -19.77 -11.15 -5.32
N SER A 10 -19.87 -12.46 -5.26
CA SER A 10 -19.48 -13.30 -4.14
C SER A 10 -18.01 -13.02 -3.81
N LYS A 11 -17.77 -12.01 -2.98
CA LYS A 11 -16.46 -11.66 -2.46
C LYS A 11 -16.56 -11.69 -0.95
N SER A 12 -15.67 -12.48 -0.38
CA SER A 12 -15.74 -13.01 0.97
C SER A 12 -15.95 -11.91 2.01
N ASN A 13 -16.60 -12.20 3.14
CA ASN A 13 -16.79 -11.25 4.24
C ASN A 13 -15.47 -10.57 4.73
N CYS A 14 -14.30 -11.13 4.38
CA CYS A 14 -12.99 -10.53 4.59
C CYS A 14 -12.75 -9.28 3.73
N GLU A 15 -13.13 -9.29 2.45
CA GLU A 15 -12.90 -8.19 1.52
C GLU A 15 -13.68 -6.93 1.92
N ILE A 16 -14.93 -7.10 2.38
CA ILE A 16 -15.76 -5.99 2.89
C ILE A 16 -15.19 -5.44 4.21
N LYS A 17 -14.60 -6.29 5.08
CA LYS A 17 -13.95 -5.83 6.32
C LYS A 17 -12.65 -5.07 6.05
N ILE A 18 -11.87 -5.51 5.07
CA ILE A 18 -10.63 -4.87 4.61
C ILE A 18 -10.94 -3.49 4.03
N VAL A 19 -11.88 -3.40 3.09
CA VAL A 19 -12.33 -2.11 2.51
C VAL A 19 -12.82 -1.16 3.61
N ASN A 20 -13.66 -1.61 4.55
CA ASN A 20 -14.16 -0.74 5.62
C ASN A 20 -13.08 -0.29 6.61
N ARG A 21 -12.08 -1.11 6.91
CA ARG A 21 -10.98 -0.75 7.82
C ARG A 21 -10.02 0.23 7.14
N ILE A 22 -9.82 0.10 5.84
CA ILE A 22 -8.87 0.91 5.05
C ILE A 22 -9.47 2.26 4.65
N VAL A 23 -10.75 2.28 4.25
CA VAL A 23 -11.54 3.52 4.04
C VAL A 23 -11.54 4.39 5.30
N LYS A 24 -11.36 3.81 6.50
CA LYS A 24 -11.31 4.57 7.76
C LYS A 24 -9.94 5.22 8.06
N TYR A 25 -8.83 4.60 7.66
CA TYR A 25 -7.48 5.02 8.11
C TYR A 25 -6.57 5.56 7.00
N LEU A 26 -6.82 5.20 5.74
CA LEU A 26 -5.92 5.50 4.62
C LEU A 26 -6.62 6.16 3.43
N ASN A 27 -7.91 6.49 3.59
CA ASN A 27 -8.73 7.08 2.53
C ASN A 27 -8.01 8.28 1.90
N ASP A 28 -7.48 9.21 2.68
CA ASP A 28 -6.91 10.43 2.09
C ASP A 28 -5.55 10.21 1.43
N ASP A 29 -4.72 9.29 1.93
CA ASP A 29 -3.38 9.09 1.36
C ASP A 29 -3.44 8.26 0.06
N LEU A 30 -4.27 7.21 0.00
CA LEU A 30 -4.32 6.30 -1.14
C LEU A 30 -5.44 6.61 -2.14
N LEU A 31 -6.61 7.07 -1.70
CA LEU A 31 -7.73 7.37 -2.60
C LEU A 31 -7.57 8.75 -3.26
N SER A 32 -6.99 9.74 -2.58
CA SER A 32 -6.88 11.11 -3.13
C SER A 32 -6.19 11.18 -4.49
N PRO A 33 -5.04 10.52 -4.73
CA PRO A 33 -4.41 10.52 -6.05
C PRO A 33 -5.27 9.83 -7.13
N ILE A 34 -5.93 8.73 -6.79
CA ILE A 34 -6.79 8.00 -7.72
C ILE A 34 -8.02 8.84 -8.09
N LEU A 35 -8.68 9.44 -7.10
CA LEU A 35 -9.83 10.30 -7.32
C LEU A 35 -9.47 11.54 -8.15
N PHE A 36 -8.28 12.11 -7.93
CA PHE A 36 -7.77 13.23 -8.71
C PHE A 36 -7.61 12.88 -10.20
N VAL A 37 -7.13 11.68 -10.53
CA VAL A 37 -6.91 11.25 -11.92
C VAL A 37 -8.21 10.83 -12.61
N MET A 38 -9.09 10.10 -11.92
CA MET A 38 -10.27 9.51 -12.57
C MET A 38 -11.41 10.52 -12.77
N GLU A 39 -11.46 11.61 -12.00
CA GLU A 39 -12.48 12.68 -12.04
C GLU A 39 -13.96 12.22 -11.89
N ASN A 40 -14.19 10.90 -11.76
CA ASN A 40 -15.48 10.24 -11.58
C ASN A 40 -15.41 9.32 -10.37
N GLU A 41 -16.33 9.49 -9.42
CA GLU A 41 -16.34 8.73 -8.15
C GLU A 41 -16.49 7.22 -8.36
N VAL A 42 -17.24 6.78 -9.38
CA VAL A 42 -17.48 5.36 -9.65
C VAL A 42 -16.22 4.71 -10.21
N ASP A 43 -15.56 5.37 -11.15
CA ASP A 43 -14.33 4.87 -11.75
C ASP A 43 -13.18 4.90 -10.73
N ALA A 44 -13.09 5.98 -9.93
CA ALA A 44 -12.16 6.06 -8.80
C ALA A 44 -12.38 4.95 -7.78
N PHE A 45 -13.63 4.60 -7.48
CA PHE A 45 -13.95 3.51 -6.58
C PHE A 45 -13.44 2.16 -7.10
N TRP A 46 -13.70 1.82 -8.37
CA TRP A 46 -13.24 0.54 -8.92
C TRP A 46 -11.72 0.47 -9.08
N CYS A 47 -11.07 1.57 -9.48
CA CYS A 47 -9.61 1.65 -9.50
C CYS A 47 -9.02 1.48 -8.09
N PHE A 48 -9.59 2.13 -7.08
CA PHE A 48 -9.16 1.97 -5.70
C PHE A 48 -9.35 0.52 -5.21
N VAL A 49 -10.49 -0.12 -5.52
CA VAL A 49 -10.71 -1.53 -5.16
C VAL A 49 -9.63 -2.43 -5.79
N SER A 50 -9.31 -2.23 -7.08
CA SER A 50 -8.25 -3.00 -7.76
C SER A 50 -6.87 -2.76 -7.13
N PHE A 51 -6.52 -1.50 -6.88
CA PHE A 51 -5.26 -1.13 -6.22
C PHE A 51 -5.13 -1.73 -4.83
N MET A 52 -6.24 -1.81 -4.08
CA MET A 52 -6.27 -2.41 -2.75
C MET A 52 -6.21 -3.94 -2.79
N ASP A 53 -6.70 -4.58 -3.85
CA ASP A 53 -6.58 -6.04 -4.06
C ASP A 53 -5.11 -6.44 -4.18
N GLU A 54 -4.27 -5.63 -4.83
CA GLU A 54 -2.82 -5.87 -4.91
C GLU A 54 -2.10 -5.69 -3.56
N MET A 55 -2.62 -4.80 -2.71
CA MET A 55 -2.03 -4.50 -1.41
C MET A 55 -2.72 -5.23 -0.24
N HIS A 56 -3.66 -6.14 -0.49
CA HIS A 56 -4.53 -6.69 0.55
C HIS A 56 -3.75 -7.32 1.70
N GLU A 57 -2.70 -8.09 1.42
CA GLU A 57 -1.84 -8.76 2.41
C GLU A 57 -1.15 -7.77 3.36
N ASN A 58 -0.92 -6.53 2.92
CA ASN A 58 -0.32 -5.49 3.76
C ASN A 58 -1.28 -5.01 4.86
N PHE A 59 -2.59 -5.18 4.66
CA PHE A 59 -3.63 -4.66 5.54
C PHE A 59 -4.42 -5.74 6.29
N GLU A 60 -4.06 -7.01 6.12
CA GLU A 60 -4.59 -8.09 6.93
C GLU A 60 -4.22 -7.92 8.41
N GLU A 61 -4.98 -8.57 9.31
CA GLU A 61 -4.83 -8.41 10.76
C GLU A 61 -3.40 -8.72 11.26
N GLN A 62 -2.72 -9.67 10.62
CA GLN A 62 -1.36 -10.06 10.97
C GLN A 62 -0.28 -9.29 10.21
N MET A 63 -0.68 -8.46 9.23
CA MET A 63 0.17 -7.66 8.33
C MET A 63 1.31 -8.49 7.72
N GLN A 64 1.01 -9.71 7.26
CA GLN A 64 2.04 -10.61 6.74
C GLN A 64 2.68 -10.06 5.46
N GLY A 65 1.93 -9.37 4.60
CA GLY A 65 2.49 -8.70 3.42
C GLY A 65 3.57 -7.67 3.80
N MET A 66 3.31 -6.85 4.83
CA MET A 66 4.28 -5.86 5.32
C MET A 66 5.54 -6.51 5.86
N LYS A 67 5.41 -7.59 6.65
CA LYS A 67 6.56 -8.32 7.18
C LYS A 67 7.39 -8.93 6.07
N THR A 68 6.75 -9.55 5.10
CA THR A 68 7.41 -10.14 3.93
C THR A 68 8.17 -9.09 3.13
N GLN A 69 7.55 -7.94 2.85
CA GLN A 69 8.19 -6.84 2.11
C GLN A 69 9.41 -6.27 2.86
N LEU A 70 9.35 -6.13 4.19
CA LEU A 70 10.49 -5.67 4.99
C LEU A 70 11.64 -6.68 5.00
N ILE A 71 11.34 -7.99 5.10
CA ILE A 71 12.35 -9.05 5.02
C ILE A 71 13.02 -9.05 3.65
N GLN A 72 12.23 -8.93 2.57
CA GLN A 72 12.76 -8.82 1.20
C GLN A 72 13.63 -7.57 1.04
N LEU A 73 13.22 -6.43 1.58
CA LEU A 73 14.00 -5.20 1.54
C LEU A 73 15.33 -5.35 2.29
N SER A 74 15.33 -5.95 3.48
CA SER A 74 16.54 -6.24 4.26
C SER A 74 17.48 -7.19 3.49
N THR A 75 16.93 -8.20 2.83
CA THR A 75 17.68 -9.15 1.99
C THR A 75 18.35 -8.45 0.80
N LEU A 76 17.61 -7.57 0.11
CA LEU A 76 18.16 -6.77 -1.00
C LEU A 76 19.25 -5.81 -0.51
N LEU A 77 19.03 -5.14 0.62
CA LEU A 77 20.01 -4.22 1.19
C LEU A 77 21.32 -4.94 1.54
N ARG A 78 21.22 -6.14 2.12
CA ARG A 78 22.38 -6.98 2.43
C ARG A 78 23.19 -7.35 1.18
N LEU A 79 22.51 -7.59 0.06
CA LEU A 79 23.16 -7.90 -1.22
C LEU A 79 23.84 -6.67 -1.84
N LEU A 80 23.19 -5.50 -1.76
CA LEU A 80 23.66 -4.26 -2.37
C LEU A 80 24.78 -3.59 -1.57
N ASP A 81 24.64 -3.55 -0.24
CA ASP A 81 25.59 -2.92 0.68
C ASP A 81 25.60 -3.65 2.03
N LEU A 82 26.48 -4.65 2.14
CA LEU A 82 26.64 -5.45 3.36
C LEU A 82 27.15 -4.61 4.54
N ALA A 83 27.97 -3.59 4.30
CA ALA A 83 28.53 -2.76 5.37
C ALA A 83 27.43 -1.92 6.02
N PHE A 84 26.58 -1.30 5.21
CA PHE A 84 25.43 -0.55 5.71
C PHE A 84 24.39 -1.45 6.37
N TRP A 85 24.12 -2.64 5.80
CA TRP A 85 23.24 -3.61 6.44
C TRP A 85 23.74 -4.03 7.84
N ASN A 86 25.04 -4.36 7.99
CA ASN A 86 25.63 -4.70 9.28
C ASN A 86 25.54 -3.55 10.28
N TYR A 87 25.70 -2.29 9.82
CA TYR A 87 25.51 -1.12 10.66
C TYR A 87 24.06 -1.04 11.19
N LEU A 88 23.06 -1.27 10.34
CA LEU A 88 21.66 -1.24 10.77
C LEU A 88 21.33 -2.36 11.77
N GLU A 89 21.85 -3.57 11.56
CA GLU A 89 21.72 -4.66 12.54
C GLU A 89 22.32 -4.27 13.90
N ALA A 90 23.51 -3.66 13.91
CA ALA A 90 24.17 -3.22 15.14
C ALA A 90 23.44 -2.08 15.88
N GLN A 91 22.50 -1.39 15.21
CA GLN A 91 21.65 -0.35 15.79
C GLN A 91 20.21 -0.83 16.04
N ASP A 92 19.99 -2.15 16.17
CA ASP A 92 18.66 -2.77 16.35
C ASP A 92 17.63 -2.37 15.27
N SER A 93 18.12 -1.99 14.09
CA SER A 93 17.35 -1.44 12.97
C SER A 93 17.29 -2.40 11.77
N GLY A 94 17.74 -3.65 11.96
CA GLY A 94 17.79 -4.70 10.93
C GLY A 94 16.44 -5.11 10.32
N TYR A 95 15.36 -4.97 11.10
CA TYR A 95 13.98 -5.18 10.63
C TYR A 95 13.43 -4.03 9.78
N LEU A 96 14.18 -2.93 9.64
CA LEU A 96 13.83 -1.80 8.80
C LEU A 96 12.46 -1.17 9.09
N TYR A 97 12.01 -1.17 10.35
CA TYR A 97 10.69 -0.61 10.71
C TYR A 97 10.54 0.88 10.34
N PHE A 98 11.64 1.61 10.15
CA PHE A 98 11.62 2.98 9.61
C PHE A 98 11.10 3.05 8.16
N CYS A 99 11.21 1.96 7.37
CA CYS A 99 10.64 1.84 6.03
C CYS A 99 9.17 1.45 6.02
N PHE A 100 8.56 1.12 7.18
CA PHE A 100 7.19 0.60 7.25
C PHE A 100 6.19 1.55 6.60
N ARG A 101 6.27 2.86 6.89
CA ARG A 101 5.40 3.87 6.29
C ARG A 101 5.57 3.91 4.77
N TRP A 102 6.81 3.82 4.28
CA TRP A 102 7.09 3.91 2.86
C TRP A 102 6.40 2.80 2.08
N LEU A 103 6.46 1.58 2.58
CA LEU A 103 5.83 0.41 1.96
C LEU A 103 4.29 0.43 2.12
N LEU A 104 3.80 0.79 3.31
CA LEU A 104 2.37 0.77 3.63
C LEU A 104 1.55 1.72 2.73
N ILE A 105 2.10 2.90 2.41
CA ILE A 105 1.43 3.91 1.59
C ILE A 105 2.17 4.22 0.29
N ARG A 106 2.98 3.27 -0.21
CA ARG A 106 3.68 3.35 -1.51
C ARG A 106 4.37 4.72 -1.73
N PHE A 107 5.15 5.17 -0.75
CA PHE A 107 5.92 6.42 -0.74
C PHE A 107 5.10 7.73 -0.84
N LYS A 108 3.77 7.69 -0.72
CA LYS A 108 2.88 8.86 -0.85
C LYS A 108 3.26 10.07 0.00
N ARG A 109 3.88 9.86 1.17
CA ARG A 109 4.30 10.91 2.11
C ARG A 109 5.76 11.35 1.95
N GLU A 110 6.54 10.69 1.11
CA GLU A 110 7.95 11.03 0.86
C GLU A 110 8.15 11.79 -0.46
N LEU A 111 7.18 11.69 -1.37
CA LEU A 111 7.25 12.26 -2.72
C LEU A 111 6.19 13.34 -2.92
N HIS A 112 6.46 14.28 -3.84
CA HIS A 112 5.46 15.23 -4.28
C HIS A 112 4.34 14.53 -5.03
N PHE A 113 3.15 15.13 -5.03
CA PHE A 113 1.95 14.53 -5.58
C PHE A 113 2.11 14.02 -7.02
N GLN A 114 2.74 14.81 -7.90
CA GLN A 114 3.00 14.44 -9.30
C GLN A 114 3.98 13.27 -9.44
N ASP A 115 4.99 13.20 -8.56
CA ASP A 115 5.96 12.10 -8.55
C ASP A 115 5.32 10.80 -8.08
N VAL A 116 4.36 10.88 -7.14
CA VAL A 116 3.57 9.71 -6.69
C VAL A 116 2.76 9.13 -7.84
N LEU A 117 2.08 9.98 -8.63
CA LEU A 117 1.32 9.53 -9.80
C LEU A 117 2.23 8.79 -10.79
N ARG A 118 3.37 9.39 -11.16
CA ARG A 118 4.34 8.76 -12.06
C ARG A 118 4.92 7.46 -11.51
N LEU A 119 5.24 7.41 -10.22
CA LEU A 119 5.74 6.19 -9.59
C LEU A 119 4.72 5.06 -9.68
N TRP A 120 3.45 5.35 -9.38
CA TRP A 120 2.39 4.35 -9.39
C TRP A 120 2.07 3.87 -10.81
N GLU A 121 2.13 4.76 -11.81
CA GLU A 121 2.02 4.36 -13.22
C GLU A 121 3.10 3.37 -13.65
N VAL A 122 4.34 3.54 -13.16
CA VAL A 122 5.46 2.65 -13.49
C VAL A 122 5.39 1.34 -12.72
N CYS A 123 4.94 1.36 -11.46
CA CYS A 123 4.85 0.16 -10.63
C CYS A 123 3.64 -0.73 -10.95
N ASN A 124 2.60 -0.19 -11.60
CA ASN A 124 1.36 -0.89 -11.90
C ASN A 124 1.21 -1.26 -13.40
N ASN A 125 2.22 -1.01 -14.25
CA ASN A 125 2.32 -1.49 -15.64
C ASN A 125 3.22 -2.73 -15.72
#